data_AF-G7SG47-F1
#
_entry.id   AF-G7SG47-F1
#
_cell.length_a   1.000
_cell.length_b   1.000
_cell.length_c   1.000
_cell.angle_alpha   90.00
_cell.angle_beta   90.00
_cell.angle_gamma   90.00
#
_symmetry.space_group_name_H-M   'P 1'
#
loop_
_entity.id
_entity.type
_entity.pdbx_description
1 polymer ?
#
loop_
_entity_poly.entity_id
_entity_poly.type
_entity_poly.pdbx_seq_one_letter_code
_entity_poly.pdbx_strand_id
1 'polypeptide(L)' 'MKKCLCQAAFAVKRQKGSPLAERYYQIQSRRGSQKATIALAHQLLKIAYILLKEQITYPEFLAQKKTTRDELVA' A
#
# COMPACT_ATOMS: atom_id res chain seq x y z
N MET A 1 10.57 13.30 6.55
CA MET A 1 9.48 12.59 5.84
C MET A 1 9.91 11.29 5.15
N LYS A 2 10.91 11.26 4.26
CA LYS A 2 11.36 10.00 3.59
C LYS A 2 11.72 8.85 4.55
N LYS A 3 12.43 9.13 5.65
CA LYS A 3 12.84 8.13 6.66
C LYS A 3 11.63 7.44 7.34
N CYS A 4 10.62 8.20 7.75
CA CYS A 4 9.44 7.67 8.42
C CYS A 4 8.62 6.76 7.48
N LEU A 5 8.44 7.16 6.22
CA LEU A 5 7.74 6.34 5.24
C LEU A 5 8.48 5.03 4.93
N CYS A 6 9.81 5.07 4.88
CA CYS A 6 10.60 3.85 4.74
C CYS A 6 10.43 2.94 5.96
N GLN A 7 10.47 3.47 7.19
CA GLN A 7 10.24 2.68 8.41
C GLN A 7 8.83 2.06 8.43
N ALA A 8 7.81 2.82 8.04
CA ALA A 8 6.45 2.30 7.90
C ALA A 8 6.39 1.17 6.86
N ALA A 9 7.05 1.33 5.71
CA ALA A 9 7.17 0.27 4.71
C ALA A 9 7.88 -0.98 5.26
N PHE A 10 8.88 -0.83 6.13
CA PHE A 10 9.55 -1.95 6.82
C PHE A 10 8.64 -2.65 7.84
N ALA A 11 7.74 -1.94 8.52
CA ALA A 11 6.75 -2.54 9.39
C ALA A 11 5.70 -3.32 8.57
N VAL A 12 5.20 -2.72 7.50
CA VAL A 12 4.17 -3.31 6.64
C VAL A 12 4.67 -4.60 5.97
N LYS A 13 5.91 -4.65 5.49
CA LYS A 13 6.43 -5.90 4.88
C LYS A 13 6.51 -7.07 5.86
N ARG A 14 6.56 -6.82 7.18
CA ARG A 14 6.59 -7.87 8.22
C ARG A 14 5.20 -8.35 8.60
N GLN A 15 4.14 -7.64 8.18
CA GLN A 15 2.76 -8.00 8.46
C GLN A 15 2.32 -9.17 7.57
N LYS A 16 2.12 -10.34 8.19
CA LYS A 16 1.63 -11.55 7.49
C LYS A 16 0.19 -11.34 7.00
N GLY A 17 -0.11 -11.83 5.80
CA GLY A 17 -1.46 -11.76 5.21
C GLY A 17 -1.91 -10.37 4.75
N SER A 18 -1.03 -9.36 4.77
CA SER A 18 -1.35 -8.03 4.26
C SER A 18 -1.18 -7.97 2.74
N PRO A 19 -2.19 -7.51 1.97
CA PRO A 19 -2.06 -7.31 0.52
C PRO A 19 -0.92 -6.34 0.15
N LEU A 20 -0.60 -5.42 1.06
CA LEU A 20 0.52 -4.49 0.91
C LEU A 20 1.88 -5.19 1.02
N ALA A 21 2.00 -6.17 1.92
CA ALA A 21 3.21 -6.97 2.09
C ALA A 21 3.43 -7.88 0.87
N GLU A 22 2.37 -8.52 0.37
CA GLU A 22 2.46 -9.35 -0.83
C GLU A 22 2.92 -8.53 -2.05
N ARG A 23 2.33 -7.34 -2.25
CA ARG A 23 2.76 -6.42 -3.33
C ARG A 23 4.23 -6.02 -3.19
N TYR A 24 4.73 -5.83 -1.97
CA TYR A 24 6.15 -5.56 -1.73
C TYR A 24 7.01 -6.72 -2.24
N TYR A 25 6.68 -7.96 -1.88
CA TYR A 25 7.46 -9.14 -2.30
C TYR A 25 7.41 -9.36 -3.83
N GLN A 26 6.27 -9.10 -4.47
CA GLN A 26 6.13 -9.14 -5.93
C GLN A 26 7.01 -8.10 -6.64
N ILE A 27 7.15 -6.90 -6.07
CA ILE A 27 8.04 -5.86 -6.63
C ILE A 27 9.49 -6.19 -6.31
N GLN A 28 9.78 -6.67 -5.10
CA GLN A 28 11.11 -7.03 -4.65
C GLN A 28 11.73 -8.10 -5.54
N SER A 29 10.98 -9.16 -5.87
CA SER A 29 11.48 -10.26 -6.72
C SER A 29 11.88 -9.80 -8.12
N ARG A 30 11.24 -8.75 -8.65
CA ARG A 30 11.49 -8.24 -10.02
C ARG A 30 12.47 -7.07 -10.08
N ARG A 31 12.51 -6.22 -9.05
CA ARG A 31 13.19 -4.90 -9.11
C ARG A 31 14.15 -4.63 -7.94
N GLY A 32 14.26 -5.56 -6.98
CA GLY A 32 15.10 -5.43 -5.80
C GLY A 32 14.44 -4.69 -4.64
N SER A 33 15.04 -4.86 -3.46
CA SER A 33 14.49 -4.41 -2.18
C SER A 33 14.34 -2.88 -2.06
N GLN A 34 15.29 -2.11 -2.59
CA GLN A 34 15.25 -0.64 -2.52
C GLN A 34 14.07 -0.07 -3.31
N LYS A 35 13.88 -0.52 -4.56
CA LYS A 35 12.76 -0.10 -5.40
C LYS A 35 11.42 -0.53 -4.81
N ALA A 36 11.35 -1.72 -4.21
CA ALA A 36 10.16 -2.18 -3.51
C ALA A 36 9.80 -1.30 -2.30
N THR A 37 10.79 -0.90 -1.49
CA THR A 37 10.56 -0.03 -0.32
C THR A 37 10.03 1.34 -0.75
N ILE A 38 10.62 1.95 -1.78
CA ILE A 38 10.16 3.26 -2.28
C ILE A 38 8.75 3.15 -2.86
N ALA A 39 8.46 2.09 -3.63
CA ALA A 39 7.13 1.87 -4.19
C ALA A 39 6.07 1.67 -3.09
N LEU A 40 6.40 0.92 -2.03
CA LEU A 40 5.51 0.71 -0.89
C LEU A 40 5.31 2.00 -0.09
N ALA A 41 6.38 2.75 0.16
CA ALA A 41 6.32 4.06 0.83
C ALA A 41 5.42 5.04 0.09
N HIS A 42 5.54 5.13 -1.24
CA HIS A 42 4.70 5.97 -2.07
C HIS A 42 3.23 5.53 -2.02
N GLN A 43 2.96 4.22 -2.05
CA GLN A 43 1.60 3.71 -1.91
C GLN A 43 0.99 4.04 -0.54
N LEU A 44 1.76 3.90 0.54
CA LEU A 44 1.31 4.25 1.89
C LEU A 44 0.96 5.74 1.99
N LEU A 45 1.79 6.61 1.40
CA LEU A 45 1.52 8.05 1.35
C LEU A 45 0.22 8.35 0.60
N LYS A 46 -0.03 7.68 -0.53
CA LYS A 46 -1.26 7.86 -1.31
C LYS A 46 -2.49 7.40 -0.53
N ILE A 47 -2.40 6.27 0.18
CA ILE A 47 -3.48 5.78 1.05
C ILE A 47 -3.74 6.81 2.16
N ALA A 48 -2.71 7.24 2.89
CA ALA A 48 -2.87 8.22 3.96
C ALA A 48 -3.50 9.52 3.47
N TYR A 49 -3.11 10.00 2.29
CA TYR A 49 -3.72 11.17 1.67
C TYR A 49 -5.21 10.99 1.38
N ILE A 50 -5.61 9.84 0.83
CA ILE A 50 -7.02 9.55 0.52
C ILE A 50 -7.84 9.47 1.81
N LEU A 51 -7.35 8.75 2.83
CA LEU A 51 -8.04 8.64 4.12
C LEU A 51 -8.29 10.02 4.75
N LEU A 52 -7.28 10.90 4.71
CA LEU A 52 -7.39 12.27 5.24
C LEU A 52 -8.29 13.16 4.39
N LYS A 53 -8.24 13.02 3.07
CA LYS A 53 -9.03 13.84 2.13
C LYS A 53 -10.51 13.48 2.18
N GLU A 54 -10.82 12.19 2.17
CA GLU A 54 -12.19 11.68 2.10
C GLU A 54 -12.80 11.46 3.49
N GLN A 55 -12.01 11.61 4.56
CA GLN A 55 -12.42 11.38 5.95
C GLN A 55 -12.98 9.97 6.16
N ILE A 56 -12.45 9.00 5.43
CA ILE A 56 -12.84 7.59 5.50
C ILE A 56 -11.82 6.76 6.26
N THR A 57 -12.28 5.63 6.79
CA THR A 57 -11.44 4.69 7.51
C THR A 57 -10.75 3.73 6.54
N TYR A 58 -9.60 3.15 6.94
CA TYR A 58 -8.86 2.21 6.10
C TYR A 58 -9.68 0.99 5.61
N PRO A 59 -10.56 0.35 6.40
CA PRO A 59 -11.43 -0.71 5.92
C PRO A 59 -12.40 -0.26 4.82
N GLU A 60 -12.95 0.96 4.93
CA GLU A 60 -13.85 1.55 3.94
C GLU A 60 -13.11 1.82 2.63
N PHE A 61 -11.90 2.37 2.70
CA PHE A 61 -11.03 2.52 1.54
C PHE A 61 -10.75 1.17 0.84
N LEU A 62 -10.55 0.09 1.60
CA LEU A 62 -10.35 -1.24 1.03
C LEU A 62 -11.63 -1.78 0.36
N ALA A 63 -12.80 -1.53 0.94
CA ALA A 63 -14.08 -1.90 0.37
C ALA A 63 -14.33 -1.15 -0.95
N GLN A 64 -14.16 0.17 -0.97
CA GLN A 64 -14.28 1.00 -2.17
C GLN A 64 -13.32 0.55 -3.27
N LYS A 65 -12.07 0.24 -2.91
CA LYS A 65 -11.08 -0.27 -3.86
C LYS A 65 -11.46 -1.63 -4.47
N LYS A 66 -12.15 -2.50 -3.71
CA LYS A 66 -12.68 -3.76 -4.24
C LYS A 66 -13.83 -3.50 -5.21
N THR A 67 -14.81 -2.69 -4.80
CA THR A 67 -15.95 -2.28 -5.65
C THR A 67 -15.50 -1.74 -7.00
N THR A 68 -14.58 -0.76 -7.01
CA THR A 68 -14.04 -0.20 -8.26
C THR A 68 -13.30 -1.24 -9.11
N ARG A 69 -12.66 -2.24 -8.48
CA ARG A 69 -11.96 -3.31 -9.21
C ARG A 69 -12.93 -4.26 -9.89
N ASP A 70 -14.08 -4.51 -9.27
CA ASP A 70 -15.10 -5.43 -9.78
C ASP A 70 -15.91 -4.77 -10.90
N GLU A 71 -16.22 -3.47 -10.79
CA GLU A 71 -16.86 -2.65 -11.83
C GLU A 71 -16.05 -2.56 -13.13
N LEU A 72 -14.72 -2.61 -13.05
CA LEU A 72 -13.83 -2.57 -14.23
C LEU A 72 -13.67 -3.94 -14.92
N VAL A 73 -14.13 -5.01 -14.28
CA VAL A 73 -13.99 -6.40 -14.77
C VAL A 73 -15.32 -6.94 -15.31
N ALA A 74 -16.45 -6.32 -14.94
CA ALA A 74 -17.77 -6.56 -15.50
C ALA A 74 -17.94 -5.91 -16.89
#